data_AF-A0A3S1EHE9-F1
#
_entry.id   AF-A0A3S1EHE9-F1
#
_cell.length_a   1.000
_cell.length_b   1.000
_cell.length_c   1.000
_cell.angle_alpha   90.00
_cell.angle_beta   90.00
_cell.angle_gamma   90.00
#
_symmetry.space_group_name_H-M   'P 1'
#
loop_
_entity.id
_entity.type
_entity.pdbx_description
1 polymer ?
#
loop_
_entity_poly.entity_id
_entity_poly.type
_entity_poly.pdbx_seq_one_letter_code
_entity_poly.pdbx_strand_id
1 'polypeptide(L)'
;PLASAYADRTGDMAFIDKLWPSLKAAAEWTEEASRATGFVTYQRAAESGLANQGWKDSFDSVFHADGRIPKGPIALVEVQGYVFAAFRGMAALARRRGEFADAEHWEGRAEEMRVAVERDFWLDDMNFYALAIDGEGQPCKVRTSNAGHLLFVGLPQPERASLVADQLLSAAFHSGWGLRTLADDAVFFNPMSYHNGSIWPHDTALCGVGLARYGERDSVVRLMSGTFESAVHFNMRLPELFCGFTRAPGEAPIAYPVACLPQAWSAGSTFMLMQACLGLEIDGWEGELHVTRPRLPIGIDTLTLRHLSVGDKAVDLTFQRVGDRVVAFLSDRHEGQVPLIVRT
;
A
#
# COMPACT_ATOMS: atom_id res chain seq x y z
N PRO A 1 0.54 12.19 0.29
CA PRO A 1 1.06 11.14 1.21
C PRO A 1 2.60 11.10 1.29
N LEU A 2 3.32 11.08 0.15
CA LEU A 2 4.79 10.89 0.15
C LEU A 2 5.56 12.02 0.86
N ALA A 3 5.15 13.28 0.71
CA ALA A 3 5.81 14.39 1.41
C ALA A 3 5.68 14.27 2.94
N SER A 4 4.52 13.85 3.45
CA SER A 4 4.35 13.55 4.88
C SER A 4 5.23 12.39 5.30
N ALA A 5 5.24 11.28 4.56
CA ALA A 5 6.09 10.13 4.88
C ALA A 5 7.58 10.48 4.90
N TYR A 6 8.03 11.36 3.99
CA TYR A 6 9.39 11.91 4.02
C TYR A 6 9.64 12.74 5.29
N ALA A 7 8.72 13.65 5.62
CA ALA A 7 8.84 14.50 6.80
C ALA A 7 8.85 13.67 8.09
N ASP A 8 7.94 12.69 8.20
CA ASP A 8 7.87 11.78 9.34
C ASP A 8 9.15 10.95 9.50
N ARG A 9 9.77 10.55 8.38
CA ARG A 9 11.01 9.77 8.37
C ARG A 9 12.26 10.57 8.71
N THR A 10 12.29 11.86 8.37
CA THR A 10 13.52 12.69 8.34
C THR A 10 13.51 13.88 9.28
N GLY A 11 12.34 14.37 9.67
CA GLY A 11 12.16 15.63 10.41
C GLY A 11 12.48 16.90 9.60
N ASP A 12 12.75 16.77 8.29
CA ASP A 12 13.26 17.86 7.45
C ASP A 12 12.14 18.81 6.97
N MET A 13 11.72 19.71 7.87
CA MET A 13 10.77 20.77 7.52
C MET A 13 11.33 21.77 6.52
N ALA A 14 12.64 21.99 6.48
CA ALA A 14 13.23 22.94 5.54
C ALA A 14 13.01 22.52 4.08
N PHE A 15 13.02 21.21 3.80
CA PHE A 15 12.64 20.70 2.48
C PHE A 15 11.13 20.78 2.23
N ILE A 16 10.30 20.45 3.23
CA ILE A 16 8.84 20.57 3.13
C ILE A 16 8.42 22.01 2.83
N ASP A 17 9.06 23.00 3.46
CA ASP A 17 8.76 24.42 3.27
C ASP A 17 9.02 24.86 1.82
N LYS A 18 10.02 24.29 1.15
CA LYS A 18 10.29 24.55 -0.28
C LYS A 18 9.20 23.95 -1.18
N LEU A 19 8.64 22.81 -0.79
CA LEU A 19 7.56 22.14 -1.52
C LEU A 19 6.17 22.69 -1.18
N TRP A 20 6.04 23.44 -0.09
CA TRP A 20 4.74 23.85 0.47
C TRP A 20 3.79 24.48 -0.55
N PRO A 21 4.22 25.43 -1.40
CA PRO A 21 3.33 26.01 -2.42
C PRO A 21 2.78 24.95 -3.40
N SER A 22 3.61 23.99 -3.81
CA SER A 22 3.20 22.90 -4.69
C SER A 22 2.27 21.91 -3.99
N LEU A 23 2.51 21.65 -2.70
CA LEU A 23 1.64 20.78 -1.89
C LEU A 23 0.25 21.40 -1.70
N LYS A 24 0.17 22.71 -1.42
CA LYS A 24 -1.11 23.45 -1.36
C LYS A 24 -1.84 23.41 -2.70
N ALA A 25 -1.15 23.71 -3.80
CA ALA A 25 -1.75 23.66 -5.13
C ALA A 25 -2.30 22.27 -5.49
N ALA A 26 -1.60 21.20 -5.11
CA ALA A 26 -2.07 19.83 -5.30
C ALA A 26 -3.30 19.50 -4.43
N ALA A 27 -3.32 19.96 -3.18
CA ALA A 27 -4.48 19.80 -2.30
C ALA A 27 -5.71 20.56 -2.82
N GLU A 28 -5.53 21.81 -3.24
CA GLU A 28 -6.56 22.64 -3.87
C GLU A 28 -7.11 22.00 -5.15
N TRP A 29 -6.23 21.48 -6.02
CA TRP A 29 -6.65 20.74 -7.20
C TRP A 29 -7.47 19.49 -6.84
N THR A 30 -7.06 18.78 -5.79
CA THR A 30 -7.76 17.56 -5.32
C THR A 30 -9.17 17.89 -4.80
N GLU A 31 -9.32 19.01 -4.08
CA GLU A 31 -10.63 19.50 -3.64
C GLU A 31 -11.50 19.91 -4.83
N GLU A 32 -10.93 20.61 -5.82
CA GLU A 32 -11.66 20.99 -7.03
C GLU A 32 -12.10 19.76 -7.84
N ALA A 33 -11.19 18.81 -8.05
CA ALA A 33 -11.45 17.58 -8.80
C ALA A 33 -12.51 16.68 -8.15
N SER A 34 -12.74 16.83 -6.83
CA SER A 34 -13.76 16.09 -6.09
C SER A 34 -15.04 16.88 -5.83
N ARG A 35 -15.10 18.17 -6.18
CA ARG A 35 -16.24 19.05 -5.86
C ARG A 35 -17.58 18.55 -6.40
N ALA A 36 -17.60 18.03 -7.63
CA ALA A 36 -18.84 17.65 -8.31
C ALA A 36 -19.45 16.34 -7.78
N THR A 37 -18.61 15.36 -7.43
CA THR A 37 -19.05 13.99 -7.10
C THR A 37 -18.77 13.59 -5.65
N GLY A 38 -18.00 14.40 -4.91
CA GLY A 38 -17.42 14.02 -3.62
C GLY A 38 -16.15 13.17 -3.75
N PHE A 39 -15.78 12.74 -4.95
CA PHE A 39 -14.65 11.84 -5.20
C PHE A 39 -13.74 12.38 -6.30
N VAL A 40 -12.45 12.08 -6.22
CA VAL A 40 -11.55 12.31 -7.36
C VAL A 40 -11.88 11.29 -8.42
N THR A 41 -12.30 11.77 -9.58
CA THR A 41 -12.71 10.93 -10.71
C THR A 41 -11.82 11.14 -11.91
N TYR A 42 -11.82 10.16 -12.81
CA TYR A 42 -11.22 10.31 -14.13
C TYR A 42 -12.27 10.09 -15.23
N GLN A 43 -12.03 10.76 -16.36
CA GLN A 43 -12.77 10.55 -17.60
C GLN A 43 -11.83 10.87 -18.75
N ARG A 44 -11.63 9.91 -19.66
CA ARG A 44 -10.76 10.13 -20.82
C ARG A 44 -11.25 11.33 -21.62
N ALA A 45 -10.32 12.24 -21.96
CA ALA A 45 -10.64 13.43 -22.75
C ALA A 45 -10.82 13.13 -24.25
N ALA A 46 -10.15 12.09 -24.75
CA ALA A 46 -10.22 11.65 -26.15
C ALA A 46 -10.47 10.14 -26.20
N GLU A 47 -11.17 9.68 -27.25
CA GLU A 47 -11.46 8.25 -27.44
C GLU A 47 -10.19 7.40 -27.61
N SER A 48 -9.11 7.98 -28.13
CA SER A 48 -7.80 7.34 -28.28
C SER A 48 -6.97 7.31 -26.99
N GLY A 49 -7.39 8.02 -25.94
CA GLY A 49 -6.74 7.98 -24.63
C GLY A 49 -6.99 6.65 -23.92
N LEU A 50 -6.13 6.34 -22.94
CA LEU A 50 -6.34 5.20 -22.05
C LEU A 50 -7.72 5.28 -21.41
N ALA A 51 -8.45 4.17 -21.46
CA ALA A 51 -9.81 4.09 -20.92
C ALA A 51 -9.79 4.23 -19.39
N ASN A 52 -8.87 3.51 -18.74
CA ASN A 52 -8.66 3.56 -17.30
C ASN A 52 -7.41 4.41 -17.01
N GLN A 53 -7.54 5.39 -16.11
CA GLN A 53 -6.47 6.34 -15.76
C GLN A 53 -6.00 6.16 -14.31
N GLY A 54 -6.09 4.92 -13.81
CA GLY A 54 -5.52 4.49 -12.54
C GLY A 54 -4.27 3.65 -12.75
N TRP A 55 -3.76 3.04 -11.67
CA TRP A 55 -2.58 2.18 -11.75
C TRP A 55 -2.85 0.89 -12.55
N LYS A 56 -4.09 0.40 -12.54
CA LYS A 56 -4.57 -0.64 -13.46
C LYS A 56 -5.11 0.00 -14.73
N ASP A 57 -4.24 0.31 -15.68
CA ASP A 57 -4.56 1.13 -16.86
C ASP A 57 -5.06 0.35 -18.09
N SER A 58 -5.12 -0.98 -18.04
CA SER A 58 -5.69 -1.77 -19.14
C SER A 58 -7.18 -1.50 -19.30
N PHE A 59 -7.69 -1.50 -20.53
CA PHE A 59 -9.09 -1.10 -20.82
C PHE A 59 -10.14 -1.99 -20.14
N ASP A 60 -9.78 -3.20 -19.76
CA ASP A 60 -10.62 -4.24 -19.17
C ASP A 60 -10.44 -4.40 -17.65
N SER A 61 -9.64 -3.54 -17.00
CA SER A 61 -9.32 -3.66 -15.56
C SER A 61 -10.40 -3.15 -14.61
N VAL A 62 -11.36 -2.37 -15.11
CA VAL A 62 -12.47 -1.80 -14.35
C VAL A 62 -13.78 -2.20 -15.02
N PHE A 63 -14.62 -2.92 -14.28
CA PHE A 63 -15.85 -3.53 -14.79
C PHE A 63 -16.84 -3.77 -13.65
N HIS A 64 -18.12 -3.96 -14.00
CA HIS A 64 -19.14 -4.46 -13.06
C HIS A 64 -19.11 -5.98 -12.97
N ALA A 65 -19.70 -6.56 -11.94
CA ALA A 65 -19.74 -8.01 -11.71
C ALA A 65 -20.30 -8.82 -12.90
N ASP A 66 -21.15 -8.23 -13.75
CA ASP A 66 -21.72 -8.82 -14.96
C ASP A 66 -20.84 -8.66 -16.22
N GLY A 67 -19.65 -8.07 -16.08
CA GLY A 67 -18.69 -7.83 -17.17
C GLY A 67 -18.94 -6.54 -17.95
N ARG A 68 -19.97 -5.74 -17.63
CA ARG A 68 -20.16 -4.43 -18.27
C ARG A 68 -19.02 -3.48 -17.92
N ILE A 69 -18.55 -2.72 -18.90
CA ILE A 69 -17.56 -1.65 -18.69
C ILE A 69 -18.29 -0.39 -18.18
N PRO A 70 -17.89 0.19 -17.03
CA PRO A 70 -18.52 1.36 -16.46
C PRO A 70 -18.35 2.59 -17.35
N LYS A 71 -19.32 3.50 -17.29
CA LYS A 71 -19.22 4.81 -17.93
C LYS A 71 -18.61 5.82 -16.98
N GLY A 72 -17.79 6.71 -17.52
CA GLY A 72 -17.21 7.83 -16.78
C GLY A 72 -18.22 8.89 -16.37
N PRO A 73 -17.85 9.78 -15.42
CA PRO A 73 -16.57 9.78 -14.70
C PRO A 73 -16.47 8.65 -13.64
N ILE A 74 -15.30 8.03 -13.49
CA ILE A 74 -15.08 6.87 -12.59
C ILE A 74 -14.25 7.28 -11.36
N ALA A 75 -14.71 6.93 -10.17
CA ALA A 75 -13.97 7.07 -8.91
C ALA A 75 -13.37 5.72 -8.49
N LEU A 76 -12.04 5.58 -8.51
CA LEU A 76 -11.36 4.37 -8.04
C LEU A 76 -11.17 4.38 -6.52
N VAL A 77 -11.34 3.22 -5.89
CA VAL A 77 -11.31 3.08 -4.44
C VAL A 77 -9.95 3.47 -3.84
N GLU A 78 -8.84 3.03 -4.44
CA GLU A 78 -7.50 3.31 -3.93
C GLU A 78 -7.14 4.80 -4.05
N VAL A 79 -7.63 5.48 -5.09
CA VAL A 79 -7.40 6.91 -5.29
C VAL A 79 -8.05 7.70 -4.17
N GLN A 80 -9.26 7.32 -3.75
CA GLN A 80 -9.94 7.97 -2.62
C GLN A 80 -9.16 7.74 -1.30
N GLY A 81 -8.60 6.54 -1.12
CA GLY A 81 -7.66 6.26 -0.03
C GLY A 81 -6.42 7.17 -0.06
N TYR A 82 -5.85 7.41 -1.23
CA TYR A 82 -4.71 8.32 -1.38
C TYR A 82 -5.07 9.78 -1.11
N VAL A 83 -6.28 10.22 -1.47
CA VAL A 83 -6.80 11.55 -1.16
C VAL A 83 -6.95 11.72 0.35
N PHE A 84 -7.55 10.75 1.05
CA PHE A 84 -7.60 10.71 2.51
C PHE A 84 -6.19 10.84 3.12
N ALA A 85 -5.24 10.03 2.67
CA ALA A 85 -3.87 10.04 3.17
C ALA A 85 -3.15 11.37 2.86
N ALA A 86 -3.45 12.00 1.71
CA ALA A 86 -2.92 13.30 1.34
C ALA A 86 -3.40 14.37 2.30
N PHE A 87 -4.71 14.46 2.56
CA PHE A 87 -5.27 15.45 3.47
C PHE A 87 -4.83 15.23 4.92
N ARG A 88 -4.74 13.99 5.41
CA ARG A 88 -4.14 13.68 6.73
C ARG A 88 -2.71 14.20 6.83
N GLY A 89 -1.90 13.96 5.79
CA GLY A 89 -0.52 14.44 5.75
C GLY A 89 -0.43 15.96 5.68
N MET A 90 -1.26 16.61 4.86
CA MET A 90 -1.32 18.07 4.78
C MET A 90 -1.71 18.68 6.13
N ALA A 91 -2.70 18.13 6.82
CA ALA A 91 -3.11 18.58 8.15
C ALA A 91 -1.98 18.47 9.18
N ALA A 92 -1.26 17.34 9.20
CA ALA A 92 -0.13 17.14 10.11
C ALA A 92 1.00 18.15 9.85
N LEU A 93 1.36 18.37 8.59
CA LEU A 93 2.41 19.33 8.21
C LEU A 93 1.99 20.78 8.49
N ALA A 94 0.74 21.14 8.20
CA ALA A 94 0.18 22.47 8.49
C ALA A 94 0.25 22.78 9.99
N ARG A 95 -0.11 21.81 10.84
CA ARG A 95 -0.01 21.94 12.30
C ARG A 95 1.42 22.20 12.75
N ARG A 96 2.41 21.51 12.18
CA ARG A 96 3.84 21.74 12.47
C ARG A 96 4.33 23.12 12.00
N ARG A 97 3.73 23.66 10.95
CA ARG A 97 3.98 25.03 10.46
C ARG A 97 3.25 26.11 11.26
N GLY A 98 2.40 25.75 12.23
CA GLY A 98 1.54 26.68 12.97
C GLY A 98 0.35 27.20 12.14
N GLU A 99 0.07 26.60 10.98
CA GLU A 99 -1.05 26.92 10.11
C GLU A 99 -2.30 26.16 10.58
N PHE A 100 -2.77 26.43 11.80
CA PHE A 100 -3.80 25.63 12.47
C PHE A 100 -5.16 25.61 11.74
N ALA A 101 -5.55 26.72 11.10
CA ALA A 101 -6.80 26.76 10.33
C ALA A 101 -6.75 25.83 9.09
N ASP A 102 -5.64 25.85 8.35
CA ASP A 102 -5.41 24.93 7.23
C ASP A 102 -5.34 23.48 7.73
N ALA A 103 -4.76 23.26 8.91
CA ALA A 103 -4.71 21.95 9.54
C ALA A 103 -6.12 21.39 9.86
N GLU A 104 -6.98 22.19 10.49
CA GLU A 104 -8.36 21.82 10.78
C GLU A 104 -9.17 21.58 9.50
N HIS A 105 -9.00 22.42 8.49
CA HIS A 105 -9.65 22.26 7.19
C HIS A 105 -9.30 20.91 6.56
N TRP A 106 -8.01 20.60 6.38
CA TRP A 106 -7.61 19.33 5.77
C TRP A 106 -7.91 18.11 6.64
N GLU A 107 -7.92 18.25 7.97
CA GLU A 107 -8.39 17.17 8.85
C GLU A 107 -9.88 16.87 8.62
N GLY A 108 -10.71 17.91 8.47
CA GLY A 108 -12.11 17.78 8.08
C GLY A 108 -12.28 17.13 6.71
N ARG A 109 -11.54 17.59 5.69
CA ARG A 109 -11.57 16.99 4.33
C ARG A 109 -11.16 15.52 4.32
N ALA A 110 -10.16 15.14 5.12
CA ALA A 110 -9.77 13.75 5.27
C ALA A 110 -10.91 12.92 5.87
N GLU A 111 -11.53 13.39 6.94
CA GLU A 111 -12.62 12.66 7.60
C GLU A 111 -13.85 12.53 6.71
N GLU A 112 -14.22 13.57 5.97
CA GLU A 112 -15.27 13.52 4.96
C GLU A 112 -15.00 12.45 3.90
N MET A 113 -13.77 12.38 3.39
CA MET A 113 -13.37 11.34 2.43
C MET A 113 -13.43 9.94 3.04
N ARG A 114 -12.96 9.77 4.29
CA ARG A 114 -13.02 8.49 5.02
C ARG A 114 -14.47 8.02 5.16
N VAL A 115 -15.37 8.92 5.59
CA VAL A 115 -16.80 8.63 5.75
C VAL A 115 -17.45 8.29 4.41
N ALA A 116 -17.14 9.04 3.34
CA ALA A 116 -17.69 8.79 2.01
C ALA A 116 -17.26 7.42 1.46
N VAL A 117 -15.97 7.06 1.59
CA VAL A 117 -15.46 5.73 1.18
C VAL A 117 -16.14 4.62 1.98
N GLU A 118 -16.23 4.76 3.30
CA GLU A 118 -16.89 3.77 4.15
C GLU A 118 -18.38 3.61 3.85
N ARG A 119 -19.06 4.69 3.41
CA ARG A 119 -20.48 4.65 3.08
C ARG A 119 -20.73 4.08 1.68
N ASP A 120 -20.00 4.54 0.68
CA ASP A 120 -20.37 4.36 -0.73
C ASP A 120 -19.61 3.21 -1.41
N PHE A 121 -18.42 2.86 -0.92
CA PHE A 121 -17.63 1.77 -1.49
C PHE A 121 -17.80 0.45 -0.73
N TRP A 122 -18.24 0.46 0.53
CA TRP A 122 -18.43 -0.79 1.28
C TRP A 122 -19.63 -1.58 0.76
N LEU A 123 -19.44 -2.88 0.57
CA LEU A 123 -20.44 -3.81 0.08
C LEU A 123 -20.75 -4.83 1.19
N ASP A 124 -21.85 -4.64 1.92
CA ASP A 124 -22.23 -5.51 3.04
C ASP A 124 -22.47 -6.97 2.62
N ASP A 125 -22.99 -7.18 1.41
CA ASP A 125 -23.20 -8.51 0.83
C ASP A 125 -21.88 -9.25 0.52
N MET A 126 -20.79 -8.50 0.34
CA MET A 126 -19.47 -9.03 -0.01
C MET A 126 -18.45 -8.93 1.12
N ASN A 127 -18.76 -8.21 2.21
CA ASN A 127 -17.82 -7.84 3.27
C ASN A 127 -16.49 -7.29 2.72
N PHE A 128 -16.59 -6.45 1.68
CA PHE A 128 -15.44 -5.95 0.92
C PHE A 128 -15.73 -4.56 0.34
N TYR A 129 -14.71 -3.89 -0.20
CA TYR A 129 -14.90 -2.63 -0.91
C TYR A 129 -15.06 -2.86 -2.42
N ALA A 130 -15.99 -2.12 -3.02
CA ALA A 130 -16.12 -2.00 -4.47
C ALA A 130 -14.81 -1.51 -5.10
N LEU A 131 -14.53 -1.94 -6.32
CA LEU A 131 -13.36 -1.47 -7.08
C LEU A 131 -13.46 0.03 -7.39
N ALA A 132 -14.67 0.46 -7.76
CA ALA A 132 -14.93 1.82 -8.23
C ALA A 132 -16.40 2.21 -8.03
N ILE A 133 -16.69 3.50 -8.17
CA ILE A 133 -18.03 4.02 -8.41
C ILE A 133 -18.03 4.64 -9.81
N ASP A 134 -19.02 4.29 -10.64
CA ASP A 134 -19.14 4.80 -12.01
C ASP A 134 -19.86 6.16 -12.08
N GLY A 135 -19.99 6.70 -13.30
CA GLY A 135 -20.64 7.99 -13.55
C GLY A 135 -22.15 8.01 -13.30
N GLU A 136 -22.78 6.84 -13.12
CA GLU A 136 -24.19 6.68 -12.74
C GLU A 136 -24.34 6.46 -11.22
N GLY A 137 -23.25 6.55 -10.46
CA GLY A 137 -23.21 6.33 -9.02
C GLY A 137 -23.30 4.86 -8.62
N GLN A 138 -23.10 3.93 -9.56
CA GLN A 138 -23.18 2.50 -9.30
C GLN A 138 -21.82 1.93 -8.87
N PRO A 139 -21.77 1.14 -7.78
CA PRO A 139 -20.54 0.48 -7.38
C PRO A 139 -20.18 -0.65 -8.37
N CYS A 140 -18.92 -0.64 -8.82
CA CYS A 140 -18.30 -1.77 -9.49
C CYS A 140 -18.00 -2.87 -8.45
N LYS A 141 -18.99 -3.75 -8.23
CA LYS A 141 -18.96 -4.85 -7.26
C LYS A 141 -18.00 -5.97 -7.65
N VAL A 142 -16.70 -5.69 -7.67
CA VAL A 142 -15.63 -6.60 -8.08
C VAL A 142 -14.56 -6.63 -7.01
N ARG A 143 -14.20 -7.83 -6.54
CA ARG A 143 -13.15 -8.01 -5.54
C ARG A 143 -11.79 -7.90 -6.20
N THR A 144 -11.04 -6.86 -5.87
CA THR A 144 -9.69 -6.61 -6.37
C THR A 144 -8.71 -6.32 -5.24
N SER A 145 -7.42 -6.41 -5.54
CA SER A 145 -6.36 -6.01 -4.61
C SER A 145 -6.39 -4.53 -4.21
N ASN A 146 -7.11 -3.67 -4.95
CA ASN A 146 -7.21 -2.24 -4.69
C ASN A 146 -7.71 -1.93 -3.26
N ALA A 147 -8.56 -2.78 -2.68
CA ALA A 147 -9.00 -2.62 -1.29
C ALA A 147 -7.83 -2.72 -0.28
N GLY A 148 -6.76 -3.47 -0.61
CA GLY A 148 -5.54 -3.51 0.20
C GLY A 148 -4.80 -2.18 0.25
N HIS A 149 -4.99 -1.31 -0.74
CA HIS A 149 -4.43 0.05 -0.71
C HIS A 149 -5.17 0.95 0.28
N LEU A 150 -6.45 0.67 0.59
CA LEU A 150 -7.14 1.32 1.70
C LEU A 150 -6.51 0.93 3.05
N LEU A 151 -6.16 -0.35 3.20
CA LEU A 151 -5.44 -0.83 4.39
C LEU A 151 -4.09 -0.13 4.53
N PHE A 152 -3.34 0.00 3.43
CA PHE A 152 -2.04 0.68 3.40
C PHE A 152 -2.11 2.10 4.00
N VAL A 153 -3.13 2.88 3.60
CA VAL A 153 -3.33 4.25 4.09
C VAL A 153 -4.04 4.33 5.45
N GLY A 154 -4.54 3.22 5.98
CA GLY A 154 -5.24 3.18 7.27
C GLY A 154 -6.61 3.84 7.24
N LEU A 155 -7.32 3.80 6.11
CA LEU A 155 -8.65 4.39 5.96
C LEU A 155 -9.75 3.54 6.64
N PRO A 156 -9.82 2.21 6.43
CA PRO A 156 -10.91 1.39 6.95
C PRO A 156 -10.98 1.32 8.48
N GLN A 157 -12.19 1.20 9.01
CA GLN A 157 -12.43 0.81 10.40
C GLN A 157 -11.83 -0.57 10.69
N PRO A 158 -11.34 -0.84 11.92
CA PRO A 158 -10.65 -2.09 12.26
C PRO A 158 -11.42 -3.36 11.89
N GLU A 159 -12.75 -3.37 12.08
CA GLU A 159 -13.60 -4.52 11.79
C GLU A 159 -13.64 -4.82 10.28
N ARG A 160 -13.84 -3.78 9.46
CA ARG A 160 -13.84 -3.90 8.00
C ARG A 160 -12.46 -4.23 7.45
N ALA A 161 -11.42 -3.67 8.07
CA ALA A 161 -10.04 -3.99 7.72
C ALA A 161 -9.73 -5.47 7.92
N SER A 162 -10.20 -6.08 9.02
CA SER A 162 -10.05 -7.51 9.27
C SER A 162 -10.73 -8.35 8.17
N LEU A 163 -11.95 -7.98 7.79
CA LEU A 163 -12.69 -8.70 6.74
C LEU A 163 -12.00 -8.61 5.38
N VAL A 164 -11.45 -7.44 5.03
CA VAL A 164 -10.67 -7.25 3.80
C VAL A 164 -9.37 -8.06 3.86
N ALA A 165 -8.68 -8.06 5.00
CA ALA A 165 -7.46 -8.82 5.21
C ALA A 165 -7.69 -10.33 5.00
N ASP A 166 -8.74 -10.89 5.61
CA ASP A 166 -9.11 -12.30 5.45
C ASP A 166 -9.34 -12.67 3.98
N GLN A 167 -10.03 -11.79 3.22
CA GLN A 167 -10.26 -12.03 1.81
C GLN A 167 -8.98 -11.94 0.98
N LEU A 168 -8.13 -10.93 1.18
CA LEU A 168 -6.85 -10.81 0.47
C LEU A 168 -5.93 -12.01 0.73
N LEU A 169 -6.00 -12.61 1.92
CA LEU A 169 -5.22 -13.78 2.31
C LEU A 169 -5.84 -15.12 1.90
N SER A 170 -7.09 -15.10 1.41
CA SER A 170 -7.77 -16.29 0.91
C SER A 170 -7.17 -16.80 -0.40
N ALA A 171 -7.47 -18.05 -0.76
CA ALA A 171 -7.01 -18.67 -2.00
C ALA A 171 -7.46 -17.96 -3.28
N ALA A 172 -8.50 -17.10 -3.20
CA ALA A 172 -8.98 -16.34 -4.34
C ALA A 172 -7.95 -15.30 -4.81
N PHE A 173 -7.25 -14.67 -3.86
CA PHE A 173 -6.22 -13.67 -4.13
C PHE A 173 -4.80 -14.22 -3.94
N HIS A 174 -4.54 -14.90 -2.82
CA HIS A 174 -3.22 -15.36 -2.48
C HIS A 174 -2.90 -16.67 -3.22
N SER A 175 -2.06 -16.55 -4.24
CA SER A 175 -1.62 -17.67 -5.08
C SER A 175 -0.57 -18.57 -4.43
N GLY A 176 0.05 -18.15 -3.32
CA GLY A 176 1.26 -18.73 -2.76
C GLY A 176 2.57 -18.10 -3.26
N TRP A 177 2.52 -17.30 -4.33
CA TRP A 177 3.64 -16.46 -4.79
C TRP A 177 3.49 -14.99 -4.39
N GLY A 178 2.26 -14.53 -4.26
CA GLY A 178 1.86 -13.17 -3.93
C GLY A 178 0.36 -13.00 -4.13
N LEU A 179 -0.11 -11.75 -4.10
CA LEU A 179 -1.52 -11.42 -4.28
C LEU A 179 -1.84 -11.18 -5.76
N ARG A 180 -2.88 -11.84 -6.25
CA ARG A 180 -3.46 -11.55 -7.56
C ARG A 180 -4.14 -10.19 -7.53
N THR A 181 -4.15 -9.51 -8.67
CA THR A 181 -4.83 -8.22 -8.81
C THR A 181 -6.36 -8.35 -8.76
N LEU A 182 -6.90 -9.53 -9.06
CA LEU A 182 -8.32 -9.83 -9.17
C LEU A 182 -8.60 -11.20 -8.55
N ALA A 183 -9.70 -11.33 -7.80
CA ALA A 183 -10.14 -12.61 -7.27
C ALA A 183 -10.44 -13.61 -8.39
N ASP A 184 -10.16 -14.89 -8.16
CA ASP A 184 -10.25 -15.94 -9.17
C ASP A 184 -11.68 -16.35 -9.58
N ASP A 185 -12.70 -15.83 -8.90
CA ASP A 185 -14.12 -16.03 -9.20
C ASP A 185 -14.74 -14.91 -10.06
N ALA A 186 -13.97 -13.86 -10.38
CA ALA A 186 -14.46 -12.76 -11.20
C ALA A 186 -14.50 -13.11 -12.71
N VAL A 187 -15.47 -12.54 -13.43
CA VAL A 187 -15.73 -12.83 -14.86
C VAL A 187 -14.50 -12.65 -15.76
N PHE A 188 -13.69 -11.61 -15.52
CA PHE A 188 -12.48 -11.35 -16.32
C PHE A 188 -11.20 -11.94 -15.72
N PHE A 189 -11.31 -12.81 -14.71
CA PHE A 189 -10.13 -13.46 -14.14
C PHE A 189 -9.38 -14.25 -15.21
N ASN A 190 -8.11 -13.89 -15.38
CA ASN A 190 -7.16 -14.60 -16.19
C ASN A 190 -5.78 -14.46 -15.54
N PRO A 191 -5.14 -15.56 -15.09
CA PRO A 191 -3.85 -15.50 -14.43
C PRO A 191 -2.73 -14.97 -15.34
N MET A 192 -2.95 -14.92 -16.66
CA MET A 192 -2.03 -14.33 -17.64
C MET A 192 -2.46 -12.94 -18.11
N SER A 193 -3.46 -12.31 -17.49
CA SER A 193 -3.86 -10.93 -17.82
C SER A 193 -2.91 -9.91 -17.19
N TYR A 194 -2.72 -8.77 -17.84
CA TYR A 194 -1.91 -7.68 -17.35
C TYR A 194 -2.42 -7.14 -15.99
N HIS A 195 -3.74 -6.93 -15.83
CA HIS A 195 -4.35 -6.42 -14.58
C HIS A 195 -5.48 -7.28 -14.01
N ASN A 196 -5.90 -8.35 -14.67
CA ASN A 196 -7.05 -9.16 -14.26
C ASN A 196 -6.66 -10.56 -13.73
N GLY A 197 -5.58 -10.66 -12.96
CA GLY A 197 -5.21 -11.92 -12.31
C GLY A 197 -3.71 -12.18 -12.19
N SER A 198 -2.85 -11.36 -12.78
CA SER A 198 -1.41 -11.37 -12.54
C SER A 198 -1.07 -10.97 -11.10
N ILE A 199 0.19 -11.17 -10.74
CA ILE A 199 0.75 -10.77 -9.45
C ILE A 199 1.79 -9.67 -9.70
N TRP A 200 1.60 -8.56 -9.02
CA TRP A 200 2.49 -7.41 -9.05
C TRP A 200 3.21 -7.30 -7.70
N PRO A 201 4.57 -7.36 -7.66
CA PRO A 201 5.30 -7.27 -6.39
C PRO A 201 4.98 -6.00 -5.60
N HIS A 202 4.75 -4.87 -6.28
CA HIS A 202 4.42 -3.60 -5.63
C HIS A 202 3.03 -3.59 -5.00
N ASP A 203 2.03 -4.14 -5.68
CA ASP A 203 0.66 -4.30 -5.17
C ASP A 203 0.65 -5.24 -3.96
N THR A 204 1.36 -6.37 -4.07
CA THR A 204 1.56 -7.31 -2.94
C THR A 204 2.21 -6.61 -1.75
N ALA A 205 3.21 -5.75 -1.98
CA ALA A 205 3.86 -5.00 -0.91
C ALA A 205 2.96 -3.93 -0.27
N LEU A 206 2.19 -3.18 -1.05
CA LEU A 206 1.24 -2.21 -0.52
C LEU A 206 0.17 -2.89 0.35
N CYS A 207 -0.42 -3.98 -0.14
CA CYS A 207 -1.32 -4.82 0.64
C CYS A 207 -0.64 -5.36 1.91
N GLY A 208 0.59 -5.86 1.80
CA GLY A 208 1.37 -6.37 2.94
C GLY A 208 1.63 -5.32 4.02
N VAL A 209 1.99 -4.09 3.64
CA VAL A 209 2.14 -2.98 4.59
C VAL A 209 0.78 -2.65 5.26
N GLY A 210 -0.31 -2.66 4.48
CA GLY A 210 -1.66 -2.51 5.01
C GLY A 210 -2.03 -3.59 6.03
N LEU A 211 -1.79 -4.86 5.71
CA LEU A 211 -1.98 -5.98 6.64
C LEU A 211 -1.19 -5.79 7.93
N ALA A 212 0.09 -5.39 7.85
CA ALA A 212 0.91 -5.12 9.03
C ALA A 212 0.37 -3.97 9.90
N ARG A 213 -0.17 -2.91 9.27
CA ARG A 213 -0.82 -1.79 9.97
C ARG A 213 -1.99 -2.27 10.83
N TYR A 214 -2.81 -3.20 10.32
CA TYR A 214 -3.94 -3.79 11.05
C TYR A 214 -3.57 -5.01 11.89
N GLY A 215 -2.29 -5.37 11.96
CA GLY A 215 -1.75 -6.35 12.91
C GLY A 215 -1.47 -7.73 12.34
N GLU A 216 -1.74 -7.97 11.07
CA GLU A 216 -1.57 -9.25 10.37
C GLU A 216 -0.11 -9.51 9.91
N ARG A 217 0.86 -9.39 10.82
CA ARG A 217 2.29 -9.51 10.49
C ARG A 217 2.74 -10.91 10.09
N ASP A 218 2.14 -11.96 10.67
CA ASP A 218 2.51 -13.34 10.34
C ASP A 218 2.19 -13.67 8.88
N SER A 219 1.11 -13.11 8.35
CA SER A 219 0.74 -13.20 6.94
C SER A 219 1.70 -12.41 6.04
N VAL A 220 2.17 -11.24 6.49
CA VAL A 220 3.17 -10.45 5.76
C VAL A 220 4.50 -11.19 5.62
N VAL A 221 4.92 -11.94 6.66
CA VAL A 221 6.10 -12.82 6.57
C VAL A 221 5.94 -13.85 5.44
N ARG A 222 4.74 -14.44 5.28
CA ARG A 222 4.47 -15.40 4.20
C ARG A 222 4.52 -14.74 2.82
N LEU A 223 3.95 -13.53 2.68
CA LEU A 223 4.01 -12.75 1.44
C LEU A 223 5.46 -12.36 1.07
N MET A 224 6.26 -11.98 2.06
CA MET A 224 7.69 -11.71 1.87
C MET A 224 8.44 -12.96 1.42
N SER A 225 8.17 -14.13 2.01
CA SER A 225 8.76 -15.40 1.57
C SER A 225 8.39 -15.75 0.13
N GLY A 226 7.12 -15.63 -0.26
CA GLY A 226 6.68 -15.86 -1.64
C GLY A 226 7.33 -14.88 -2.64
N THR A 227 7.47 -13.61 -2.26
CA THR A 227 8.13 -12.59 -3.08
C THR A 227 9.63 -12.87 -3.24
N PHE A 228 10.32 -13.25 -2.16
CA PHE A 228 11.73 -13.59 -2.18
C PHE A 228 12.01 -14.85 -3.01
N GLU A 229 11.21 -15.89 -2.85
CA GLU A 229 11.32 -17.10 -3.66
C GLU A 229 11.05 -16.81 -5.15
N SER A 230 10.06 -15.98 -5.45
CA SER A 230 9.83 -15.49 -6.82
C SER A 230 11.08 -14.78 -7.37
N ALA A 231 11.71 -13.90 -6.57
CA ALA A 231 12.93 -13.23 -6.95
C ALA A 231 14.07 -14.23 -7.29
N VAL A 232 14.22 -15.31 -6.53
CA VAL A 232 15.21 -16.37 -6.81
C VAL A 232 14.96 -16.99 -8.19
N HIS A 233 13.71 -17.31 -8.53
CA HIS A 233 13.34 -17.84 -9.85
C HIS A 233 13.61 -16.86 -10.99
N PHE A 234 13.51 -15.55 -10.71
CA PHE A 234 13.85 -14.49 -11.66
C PHE A 234 15.29 -13.97 -11.52
N ASN A 235 16.23 -14.79 -11.02
CA ASN A 235 17.65 -14.44 -10.88
C ASN A 235 17.90 -13.12 -10.10
N MET A 236 17.16 -12.92 -9.01
CA MET A 236 17.15 -11.72 -8.17
C MET A 236 16.75 -10.42 -8.89
N ARG A 237 16.10 -10.54 -10.04
CA ARG A 237 15.54 -9.43 -10.82
C ARG A 237 14.02 -9.52 -10.74
N LEU A 238 13.41 -8.92 -9.73
CA LEU A 238 11.94 -8.95 -9.64
C LEU A 238 11.32 -8.27 -10.88
N PRO A 239 10.41 -8.95 -11.59
CA PRO A 239 9.73 -8.37 -12.74
C PRO A 239 8.70 -7.33 -12.29
N GLU A 240 8.24 -6.53 -13.24
CA GLU A 240 7.06 -5.67 -13.10
C GLU A 240 5.84 -6.44 -12.56
N LEU A 241 5.57 -7.59 -13.18
CA LEU A 241 4.51 -8.53 -12.86
C LEU A 241 4.89 -9.95 -13.33
N PHE A 242 4.18 -10.95 -12.82
CA PHE A 242 4.22 -12.33 -13.33
C PHE A 242 2.82 -12.95 -13.27
N CYS A 243 2.63 -14.08 -13.95
CA CYS A 243 1.31 -14.70 -14.08
C CYS A 243 0.82 -15.25 -12.72
N GLY A 244 -0.45 -15.04 -12.39
CA GLY A 244 -1.03 -15.39 -11.09
C GLY A 244 -1.54 -16.82 -10.96
N PHE A 245 -0.85 -17.78 -11.56
CA PHE A 245 -1.16 -19.20 -11.35
C PHE A 245 -0.97 -19.58 -9.89
N THR A 246 -1.84 -20.46 -9.38
CA THR A 246 -1.68 -21.03 -8.04
C THR A 246 -0.35 -21.79 -7.98
N ARG A 247 0.40 -21.58 -6.90
CA ARG A 247 1.63 -22.31 -6.64
C ARG A 247 1.35 -23.79 -6.48
N ALA A 248 2.00 -24.63 -7.28
CA ALA A 248 2.05 -26.07 -7.11
C ALA A 248 3.45 -26.52 -6.66
N PRO A 249 3.57 -27.64 -5.92
CA PRO A 249 4.86 -28.18 -5.51
C PRO A 249 5.79 -28.45 -6.70
N GLY A 250 6.99 -27.86 -6.66
CA GLY A 250 8.01 -28.05 -7.69
C GLY A 250 7.88 -27.15 -8.94
N GLU A 251 6.84 -26.32 -9.02
CA GLU A 251 6.67 -25.36 -10.11
C GLU A 251 7.30 -24.00 -9.76
N ALA A 252 7.78 -23.30 -10.79
CA ALA A 252 8.26 -21.92 -10.69
C ALA A 252 7.14 -20.92 -11.02
N PRO A 253 7.21 -19.66 -10.58
CA PRO A 253 6.29 -18.63 -11.06
C PRO A 253 6.40 -18.48 -12.58
N ILE A 254 5.25 -18.41 -13.24
CA ILE A 254 5.20 -18.29 -14.70
C ILE A 254 5.44 -16.83 -15.09
N ALA A 255 6.45 -16.58 -15.91
CA ALA A 255 6.79 -15.25 -16.40
C ALA A 255 5.67 -14.66 -17.27
N TYR A 256 5.41 -13.36 -17.10
CA TYR A 256 4.56 -12.62 -18.03
C TYR A 256 5.40 -12.18 -19.25
N PRO A 257 4.99 -12.49 -20.50
CA PRO A 257 5.89 -12.41 -21.66
C PRO A 257 6.53 -11.05 -21.97
N VAL A 258 5.84 -9.94 -21.63
CA VAL A 258 6.29 -8.58 -21.97
C VAL A 258 6.61 -7.73 -20.73
N ALA A 259 6.80 -8.36 -19.58
CA ALA A 259 7.12 -7.67 -18.33
C ALA A 259 8.50 -6.99 -18.39
N CYS A 260 8.62 -5.81 -17.79
CA CYS A 260 9.93 -5.22 -17.50
C CYS A 260 10.69 -6.08 -16.47
N LEU A 261 11.97 -6.37 -16.72
CA LEU A 261 12.80 -7.24 -15.87
C LEU A 261 14.24 -6.69 -15.79
N PRO A 262 14.73 -6.20 -14.63
CA PRO A 262 13.99 -5.94 -13.40
C PRO A 262 13.09 -4.70 -13.54
N GLN A 263 12.20 -4.49 -12.58
CA GLN A 263 11.43 -3.25 -12.47
C GLN A 263 11.68 -2.51 -11.16
N ALA A 264 11.84 -1.18 -11.25
CA ALA A 264 12.31 -0.35 -10.13
C ALA A 264 11.35 -0.38 -8.93
N TRP A 265 10.03 -0.24 -9.15
CA TRP A 265 9.06 -0.34 -8.07
C TRP A 265 8.99 -1.73 -7.46
N SER A 266 9.15 -2.78 -8.28
CA SER A 266 9.20 -4.17 -7.79
C SER A 266 10.41 -4.42 -6.90
N ALA A 267 11.57 -3.84 -7.24
CA ALA A 267 12.75 -3.87 -6.39
C ALA A 267 12.54 -3.11 -5.07
N GLY A 268 11.88 -1.95 -5.10
CA GLY A 268 11.55 -1.19 -3.88
C GLY A 268 10.61 -1.95 -2.92
N SER A 269 9.75 -2.80 -3.49
CA SER A 269 8.71 -3.54 -2.77
C SER A 269 9.26 -4.50 -1.71
N THR A 270 10.46 -5.07 -1.94
CA THR A 270 11.09 -5.98 -0.97
C THR A 270 11.48 -5.27 0.32
N PHE A 271 11.91 -4.00 0.22
CA PHE A 271 12.24 -3.20 1.39
C PHE A 271 11.00 -2.81 2.17
N MET A 272 9.89 -2.50 1.48
CA MET A 272 8.60 -2.23 2.10
C MET A 272 8.06 -3.44 2.87
N LEU A 273 8.09 -4.63 2.26
CA LEU A 273 7.68 -5.87 2.93
C LEU A 273 8.59 -6.23 4.11
N MET A 274 9.90 -6.06 3.96
CA MET A 274 10.85 -6.27 5.05
C MET A 274 10.55 -5.33 6.22
N GLN A 275 10.39 -4.02 5.96
CA GLN A 275 10.05 -3.05 6.99
C GLN A 275 8.73 -3.40 7.70
N ALA A 276 7.73 -3.84 6.94
CA ALA A 276 6.44 -4.29 7.48
C ALA A 276 6.57 -5.54 8.37
N CYS A 277 7.40 -6.52 8.00
CA CYS A 277 7.72 -7.67 8.85
C CYS A 277 8.35 -7.24 10.17
N LEU A 278 9.36 -6.37 10.10
CA LEU A 278 10.10 -5.89 11.26
C LEU A 278 9.26 -4.96 12.16
N GLY A 279 8.19 -4.38 11.62
CA GLY A 279 7.40 -3.37 12.32
C GLY A 279 8.24 -2.15 12.69
N LEU A 280 9.21 -1.80 11.84
CA LEU A 280 10.16 -0.73 12.05
C LEU A 280 9.62 0.59 11.52
N GLU A 281 9.54 1.58 12.39
CA GLU A 281 9.28 2.98 12.09
C GLU A 281 10.42 3.83 12.60
N ILE A 282 10.70 4.93 11.90
CA ILE A 282 11.77 5.84 12.24
C ILE A 282 11.13 7.20 12.37
N ASP A 283 11.09 7.68 13.60
CA ASP A 283 10.54 8.98 13.93
C ASP A 283 11.64 10.02 13.74
N GLY A 284 11.58 10.73 12.62
CA GLY A 284 12.49 11.82 12.30
C GLY A 284 12.25 13.07 13.14
N TRP A 285 11.10 13.19 13.80
CA TRP A 285 10.76 14.35 14.62
C TRP A 285 11.44 14.30 15.98
N GLU A 286 11.37 13.14 16.64
CA GLU A 286 11.99 12.90 17.94
C GLU A 286 13.37 12.25 17.83
N GLY A 287 13.75 11.80 16.62
CA GLY A 287 15.01 11.12 16.37
C GLY A 287 15.05 9.73 17.01
N GLU A 288 13.94 8.98 16.92
CA GLU A 288 13.74 7.70 17.60
C GLU A 288 13.53 6.54 16.62
N LEU A 289 13.83 5.32 17.08
CA LEU A 289 13.49 4.08 16.40
C LEU A 289 12.35 3.39 17.13
N HIS A 290 11.26 3.08 16.42
CA HIS A 290 10.09 2.40 16.97
C HIS A 290 9.99 1.03 16.32
N VAL A 291 9.93 -0.02 17.13
CA VAL A 291 9.79 -1.41 16.68
C VAL A 291 8.56 -2.00 17.34
N THR A 292 7.55 -2.35 16.53
CA THR A 292 6.28 -2.90 17.02
C THR A 292 6.04 -4.32 16.50
N ARG A 293 5.88 -5.27 17.42
CA ARG A 293 5.58 -6.69 17.17
C ARG A 293 6.46 -7.31 16.06
N PRO A 294 7.80 -7.20 16.16
CA PRO A 294 8.68 -7.60 15.07
C PRO A 294 8.53 -9.07 14.69
N ARG A 295 8.68 -9.35 13.40
CA ARG A 295 8.81 -10.69 12.83
C ARG A 295 10.00 -10.73 11.89
N LEU A 296 10.71 -11.85 11.90
CA LEU A 296 11.79 -12.14 10.95
C LEU A 296 11.25 -13.02 9.82
N PRO A 297 11.73 -12.83 8.57
CA PRO A 297 11.39 -13.73 7.47
C PRO A 297 11.69 -15.20 7.79
N ILE A 298 10.99 -16.11 7.12
CA ILE A 298 11.17 -17.56 7.30
C ILE A 298 12.62 -17.94 6.97
N GLY A 299 13.25 -18.72 7.86
CA GLY A 299 14.64 -19.16 7.70
C GLY A 299 15.70 -18.13 8.08
N ILE A 300 15.30 -16.96 8.58
CA ILE A 300 16.21 -15.93 9.10
C ILE A 300 16.11 -15.89 10.63
N ASP A 301 17.23 -16.12 11.30
CA ASP A 301 17.35 -16.04 12.76
C ASP A 301 17.94 -14.71 13.23
N THR A 302 18.76 -14.08 12.39
CA THR A 302 19.36 -12.76 12.69
C THR A 302 19.36 -11.90 11.44
N LEU A 303 18.93 -10.65 11.57
CA LEU A 303 18.98 -9.63 10.52
C LEU A 303 19.54 -8.34 11.11
N THR A 304 20.57 -7.77 10.50
CA THR A 304 21.13 -6.47 10.89
C THR A 304 20.91 -5.45 9.79
N LEU A 305 20.22 -4.37 10.12
CA LEU A 305 20.15 -3.16 9.30
C LEU A 305 21.35 -2.29 9.66
N ARG A 306 22.29 -2.14 8.72
CA ARG A 306 23.51 -1.36 8.94
C ARG A 306 23.35 0.08 8.47
N HIS A 307 24.00 0.99 9.19
CA HIS A 307 24.06 2.42 8.85
C HIS A 307 22.67 3.03 8.67
N LEU A 308 21.71 2.63 9.52
CA LEU A 308 20.36 3.15 9.51
C LEU A 308 20.38 4.61 9.97
N SER A 309 20.05 5.53 9.05
CA SER A 309 20.06 6.96 9.36
C SER A 309 18.86 7.37 10.21
N VAL A 310 19.14 8.07 11.31
CA VAL A 310 18.15 8.68 12.22
C VAL A 310 18.66 10.08 12.56
N GLY A 311 18.04 11.10 11.97
CA GLY A 311 18.59 12.46 12.01
C GLY A 311 20.00 12.50 11.41
N ASP A 312 20.96 13.05 12.17
CA ASP A 312 22.38 13.15 11.83
C ASP A 312 23.20 11.90 12.22
N LYS A 313 22.57 10.89 12.83
CA LYS A 313 23.22 9.67 13.30
C LYS A 313 23.00 8.51 12.34
N ALA A 314 23.94 7.58 12.34
CA ALA A 314 23.82 6.30 11.66
C ALA A 314 24.09 5.17 12.65
N VAL A 315 23.13 4.26 12.81
CA VAL A 315 23.20 3.17 13.79
C VAL A 315 22.97 1.82 13.13
N ASP A 316 23.51 0.77 13.74
CA ASP A 316 23.25 -0.61 13.33
C ASP A 316 22.18 -1.21 14.25
N LEU A 317 21.02 -1.56 13.68
CA LEU A 317 19.89 -2.17 14.38
C LEU A 317 19.83 -3.66 14.03
N THR A 318 19.91 -4.53 15.04
CA THR A 318 19.84 -5.97 14.88
C THR A 318 18.53 -6.51 15.41
N PHE A 319 17.92 -7.40 14.63
CA PHE A 319 16.78 -8.23 15.01
C PHE A 319 17.26 -9.67 15.16
N GLN A 320 16.95 -10.31 16.28
CA GLN A 320 17.36 -11.67 16.57
C GLN A 320 16.20 -12.50 17.10
N ARG A 321 16.07 -13.73 16.60
CA ARG A 321 15.11 -14.72 17.10
C ARG A 321 15.61 -15.32 18.41
N VAL A 322 14.75 -15.29 19.43
CA VAL A 322 14.98 -15.91 20.75
C VAL A 322 13.72 -16.71 21.10
N GLY A 323 13.77 -18.02 20.85
CA GLY A 323 12.57 -18.87 20.87
C GLY A 323 11.55 -18.39 19.83
N ASP A 324 10.30 -18.19 20.26
CA ASP A 324 9.21 -17.73 19.39
C ASP A 324 9.14 -16.19 19.26
N ARG A 325 10.04 -15.46 19.93
CA ARG A 325 10.06 -13.99 19.94
C ARG A 325 11.20 -13.45 19.09
N VAL A 326 11.03 -12.22 18.62
CA VAL A 326 12.09 -11.44 17.99
C VAL A 326 12.43 -10.26 18.90
N VAL A 327 13.69 -10.15 19.27
CA VAL A 327 14.23 -8.99 20.00
C VAL A 327 14.92 -8.04 19.02
N ALA A 328 14.88 -6.75 19.30
CA ALA A 328 15.57 -5.73 18.54
C ALA A 328 16.52 -4.94 19.46
N PHE A 329 17.77 -4.74 19.04
CA PHE A 329 18.77 -4.02 19.82
C PHE A 329 19.78 -3.32 18.91
N LEU A 330 20.35 -2.22 19.39
CA LEU A 330 21.45 -1.53 18.71
C LEU A 330 22.77 -2.25 19.00
N SER A 331 23.72 -2.17 18.07
CA SER A 331 25.10 -2.61 18.35
C SER A 331 25.69 -1.81 19.53
N ASP A 332 26.50 -2.46 20.36
CA ASP A 332 27.13 -1.87 21.56
C ASP A 332 27.81 -0.51 21.30
N ARG A 333 28.42 -0.34 20.12
CA ARG A 333 29.07 0.92 19.73
C ARG A 333 28.10 2.09 19.49
N HIS A 334 26.82 1.80 19.32
CA HIS A 334 25.73 2.75 19.06
C HIS A 334 24.74 2.86 20.22
N GLU A 335 24.98 2.15 21.32
CA GLU A 335 24.12 2.20 22.50
C GLU A 335 24.04 3.63 23.05
N GLY A 336 22.82 4.08 23.37
CA GLY A 336 22.55 5.45 23.83
C GLY A 336 22.64 6.54 22.76
N GLN A 337 22.99 6.23 21.49
CA GLN A 337 23.02 7.24 20.44
C GLN A 337 21.62 7.63 19.97
N VAL A 338 20.69 6.67 19.89
CA VAL A 338 19.32 6.85 19.40
C VAL A 338 18.38 6.07 20.33
N PRO A 339 17.26 6.66 20.82
CA PRO A 339 16.26 5.92 21.58
C PRO A 339 15.64 4.81 20.72
N LEU A 340 15.64 3.58 21.24
CA LEU A 340 14.98 2.43 20.64
C LEU A 340 13.78 2.03 21.50
N ILE A 341 12.58 2.21 20.97
CA ILE A 341 11.31 1.88 21.63
C ILE A 341 10.78 0.59 21.03
N VAL A 342 10.78 -0.49 21.82
CA VAL A 342 10.28 -1.80 21.40
C VAL A 342 8.95 -2.09 22.08
N ARG A 343 7.91 -2.32 21.29
CA ARG A 343 6.58 -2.74 21.75
C ARG A 343 6.33 -4.15 21.24
N THR A 344 6.27 -5.13 22.14
CA THR A 344 6.14 -6.55 21.80
C THR A 344 4.72 -7.04 21.68
#